data_AF-A0A9E2BJL6-F1
#
_entry.id   AF-A0A9E2BJL6-F1
#
_cell.length_a   1.000
_cell.length_b   1.000
_cell.length_c   1.000
_cell.angle_alpha   90.00
_cell.angle_beta   90.00
_cell.angle_gamma   90.00
#
_symmetry.space_group_name_H-M   'P 1'
#
loop_
_entity.id
_entity.type
_entity.pdbx_description
1 polymer ?
#
loop_
_entity_poly.entity_id
_entity_poly.type
_entity_poly.pdbx_seq_one_letter_code
_entity_poly.pdbx_strand_id
1 'polypeptide(L)'
;MKLSWRADILGKVLFAKFQVLDKPHTYTVGITSRCVDGKHVLFADWDGVSEKIVRWDISCIIKEFELSDCYIFRSGNGFHMVCLDKMPFADVVKVQGHTCCDYAFRVALQTFNERSWVLRVVKKGDNNAPKFIGVIRGSGKREKSLAHATFLNKYYGVGVDTNAGVWDTENDICFIKYMTSKCKKGEHNG
;
A
#
# COMPACT_ATOMS: atom_id res chain seq x y z
N MET A 1 19.65 -15.22 -8.29
CA MET A 1 20.26 -16.47 -7.77
C MET A 1 20.13 -16.50 -6.25
N LYS A 2 19.73 -17.62 -5.65
CA LYS A 2 19.69 -17.81 -4.19
C LYS A 2 20.70 -18.89 -3.80
N LEU A 3 21.64 -18.55 -2.93
CA LEU A 3 22.61 -19.49 -2.37
C LEU A 3 22.42 -19.49 -0.85
N SER A 4 22.20 -20.65 -0.27
CA SER A 4 22.19 -20.81 1.19
C SER A 4 23.36 -21.69 1.59
N TRP A 5 24.08 -21.25 2.62
CA TRP A 5 25.17 -22.00 3.22
C TRP A 5 24.85 -22.25 4.68
N ARG A 6 25.11 -23.47 5.14
CA ARG A 6 24.90 -23.92 6.51
C ARG A 6 26.14 -24.67 6.98
N ALA A 7 26.64 -24.33 8.16
CA ALA A 7 27.72 -25.05 8.80
C ALA A 7 27.48 -25.23 10.29
N ASP A 8 27.88 -26.38 10.82
CA ASP A 8 27.87 -26.68 12.24
C ASP A 8 29.28 -26.45 12.80
N ILE A 9 29.42 -25.50 13.72
CA ILE A 9 30.70 -25.10 14.31
C ILE A 9 30.53 -25.05 15.83
N LEU A 10 31.29 -25.89 16.56
CA LEU A 10 31.31 -25.95 18.03
C LEU A 10 29.92 -26.07 18.67
N GLY A 11 29.06 -26.93 18.11
CA GLY A 11 27.70 -27.15 18.60
C GLY A 11 26.72 -26.02 18.27
N LYS A 12 27.10 -25.05 17.44
CA LYS A 12 26.23 -23.97 16.94
C LYS A 12 26.03 -24.10 15.44
N VAL A 13 24.84 -23.75 14.96
CA VAL A 13 24.53 -23.70 13.52
C VAL A 13 24.77 -22.29 13.02
N LEU A 14 25.73 -22.12 12.11
CA LEU A 14 25.89 -20.90 11.34
C LEU A 14 25.11 -21.04 10.02
N PHE A 15 24.24 -20.07 9.75
CA PHE A 15 23.40 -20.06 8.56
C PHE A 15 23.52 -18.73 7.83
N ALA A 16 23.94 -18.77 6.56
CA ALA A 16 24.07 -17.60 5.70
C ALA A 16 23.21 -17.75 4.45
N LYS A 17 22.41 -16.73 4.15
CA LYS A 17 21.63 -16.62 2.90
C LYS A 17 22.21 -15.50 2.04
N PHE A 18 22.68 -15.86 0.86
CA PHE A 18 23.09 -14.92 -0.17
C PHE A 18 22.00 -14.86 -1.25
N GLN A 19 21.62 -13.64 -1.62
CA GLN A 19 20.63 -13.42 -2.67
C GLN A 19 21.16 -12.38 -3.65
N VAL A 20 21.33 -12.80 -4.91
CA VAL A 20 21.55 -11.87 -6.02
C VAL A 20 20.20 -11.33 -6.44
N LEU A 21 20.02 -10.02 -6.27
CA LEU A 21 18.84 -9.27 -6.65
C LEU A 21 19.15 -8.41 -7.88
N ASP A 22 18.20 -8.27 -8.78
CA ASP A 22 18.31 -7.33 -9.88
C ASP A 22 18.41 -5.90 -9.33
N LYS A 23 19.39 -5.15 -9.82
CA LYS A 23 19.54 -3.75 -9.43
C LYS A 23 18.30 -2.99 -9.95
N PRO A 24 17.71 -2.10 -9.14
CA PRO A 24 16.60 -1.32 -9.61
C PRO A 24 17.09 -0.28 -10.63
N HIS A 25 16.42 -0.21 -11.78
CA HIS A 25 16.85 0.61 -12.93
C HIS A 25 15.78 1.61 -13.39
N THR A 26 14.54 1.48 -12.91
CA THR A 26 13.45 2.38 -13.30
C THR A 26 12.89 3.11 -12.09
N TYR A 27 12.59 4.39 -12.25
CA TYR A 27 11.91 5.17 -11.22
C TYR A 27 10.40 4.99 -11.28
N THR A 28 9.77 4.98 -10.13
CA THR A 28 8.32 5.08 -9.98
C THR A 28 8.00 6.15 -8.94
N VAL A 29 6.77 6.67 -9.00
CA VAL A 29 6.26 7.72 -8.14
C VAL A 29 4.93 7.28 -7.54
N GLY A 30 4.69 7.66 -6.30
CA GLY A 30 3.40 7.44 -5.64
C GLY A 30 3.17 8.40 -4.50
N ILE A 31 1.93 8.45 -4.03
CA ILE A 31 1.57 9.11 -2.79
C ILE A 31 1.84 8.15 -1.63
N THR A 32 2.32 8.66 -0.51
CA THR A 32 2.50 7.87 0.70
C THR A 32 1.24 7.87 1.55
N SER A 33 1.13 6.93 2.48
CA SER A 33 0.05 6.90 3.48
C SER A 33 0.19 7.96 4.57
N ARG A 34 1.31 8.69 4.65
CA ARG A 34 1.62 9.57 5.78
C ARG A 34 0.94 10.94 5.61
N CYS A 35 0.29 11.39 6.67
CA CYS A 35 -0.30 12.71 6.79
C CYS A 35 0.73 13.70 7.39
N VAL A 36 0.47 15.00 7.25
CA VAL A 36 1.34 16.07 7.78
C VAL A 36 1.52 15.97 9.29
N ASP A 37 0.47 15.59 10.01
CA ASP A 37 0.46 15.42 11.47
C ASP A 37 1.14 14.11 11.96
N GLY A 38 1.80 13.37 11.07
CA GLY A 38 2.47 12.11 11.38
C GLY A 38 1.53 10.91 11.55
N LYS A 39 0.21 11.10 11.44
CA LYS A 39 -0.75 9.99 11.32
C LYS A 39 -0.68 9.37 9.92
N HIS A 40 -1.42 8.30 9.73
CA HIS A 40 -1.49 7.57 8.49
C HIS A 40 -2.92 7.30 8.06
N VAL A 41 -3.16 7.36 6.75
CA VAL A 41 -4.31 6.69 6.12
C VAL A 41 -3.98 5.22 5.87
N LEU A 42 -5.01 4.36 5.80
CA LEU A 42 -4.79 2.93 5.59
C LEU A 42 -4.65 2.64 4.10
N PHE A 43 -3.47 2.19 3.69
CA PHE A 43 -3.24 1.57 2.38
C PHE A 43 -3.05 0.07 2.58
N ALA A 44 -3.62 -0.74 1.69
CA ALA A 44 -3.47 -2.19 1.74
C ALA A 44 -3.38 -2.76 0.31
N ASP A 45 -2.72 -3.92 0.15
CA ASP A 45 -2.40 -4.52 -1.14
C ASP A 45 -2.57 -6.04 -1.09
N TRP A 46 -3.23 -6.60 -2.10
CA TRP A 46 -3.45 -8.02 -2.28
C TRP A 46 -2.98 -8.42 -3.68
N ASP A 47 -1.84 -9.11 -3.77
CA ASP A 47 -1.34 -9.69 -5.01
C ASP A 47 -1.87 -11.12 -5.20
N GLY A 48 -2.34 -11.46 -6.41
CA GLY A 48 -2.78 -12.82 -6.75
C GLY A 48 -4.07 -13.31 -6.08
N VAL A 49 -4.80 -12.43 -5.40
CA VAL A 49 -6.08 -12.74 -4.75
C VAL A 49 -7.27 -12.38 -5.66
N SER A 50 -8.34 -13.18 -5.63
CA SER A 50 -9.56 -12.89 -6.38
C SER A 50 -10.32 -11.68 -5.82
N GLU A 51 -11.02 -10.93 -6.68
CA GLU A 51 -11.79 -9.74 -6.26
C GLU A 51 -12.81 -10.06 -5.16
N LYS A 52 -13.49 -11.21 -5.28
CA LYS A 52 -14.49 -11.65 -4.31
C LYS A 52 -13.89 -11.78 -2.91
N ILE A 53 -12.71 -12.38 -2.80
CA ILE A 53 -12.01 -12.54 -1.52
C ILE A 53 -11.55 -11.17 -0.99
N VAL A 54 -10.99 -10.32 -1.85
CA VAL A 54 -10.58 -8.96 -1.46
C VAL A 54 -11.75 -8.15 -0.90
N ARG A 55 -12.90 -8.15 -1.58
CA ARG A 55 -14.09 -7.43 -1.12
C ARG A 55 -14.64 -7.99 0.19
N TRP A 56 -14.60 -9.31 0.37
CA TRP A 56 -14.98 -9.96 1.63
C TRP A 56 -14.04 -9.54 2.77
N ASP A 57 -12.73 -9.64 2.58
CA ASP A 57 -11.70 -9.25 3.56
C ASP A 57 -11.84 -7.77 3.98
N ILE A 58 -12.03 -6.88 3.00
CA ILE A 58 -12.27 -5.44 3.24
C ILE A 58 -13.56 -5.23 4.05
N SER A 59 -14.63 -5.95 3.74
CA SER A 59 -15.89 -5.85 4.48
C SER A 59 -15.74 -6.31 5.93
N CYS A 60 -14.95 -7.36 6.17
CA CYS A 60 -14.64 -7.85 7.51
C CYS A 60 -13.87 -6.81 8.32
N ILE A 61 -12.82 -6.20 7.78
CA ILE A 61 -12.05 -5.19 8.52
C ILE A 61 -12.82 -3.87 8.72
N ILE A 62 -13.69 -3.48 7.79
CA ILE A 62 -14.56 -2.31 7.97
C ILE A 62 -15.45 -2.53 9.20
N LYS A 63 -16.05 -3.71 9.32
CA LYS A 63 -16.92 -4.05 10.44
C LYS A 63 -16.14 -4.16 11.76
N GLU A 64 -14.99 -4.83 11.75
CA GLU A 64 -14.19 -5.07 12.96
C GLU A 64 -13.59 -3.79 13.55
N PHE A 65 -13.15 -2.86 12.69
CA PHE A 65 -12.43 -1.65 13.10
C PHE A 65 -13.24 -0.36 12.95
N GLU A 66 -14.53 -0.50 12.60
CA GLU A 66 -15.44 0.63 12.34
C GLU A 66 -14.84 1.65 11.36
N LEU A 67 -14.29 1.16 10.25
CA LEU A 67 -13.66 2.03 9.25
C LEU A 67 -14.70 2.77 8.41
N SER A 68 -14.31 3.93 7.89
CA SER A 68 -15.07 4.61 6.84
C SER A 68 -15.00 3.86 5.51
N ASP A 69 -15.59 4.45 4.47
CA ASP A 69 -15.50 3.98 3.10
C ASP A 69 -14.06 3.60 2.68
N CYS A 70 -13.94 2.43 2.07
CA CYS A 70 -12.72 1.91 1.51
C CYS A 70 -12.79 1.94 -0.02
N TYR A 71 -11.85 2.65 -0.64
CA TYR A 71 -11.76 2.82 -2.09
C TYR A 71 -10.83 1.77 -2.68
N ILE A 72 -11.30 1.05 -3.70
CA ILE A 72 -10.60 -0.10 -4.28
C ILE A 72 -10.04 0.27 -5.65
N PHE A 73 -8.79 -0.11 -5.87
CA PHE A 73 -8.07 0.09 -7.11
C PHE A 73 -7.56 -1.26 -7.64
N ARG A 74 -7.73 -1.50 -8.93
CA ARG A 74 -7.16 -2.67 -9.62
C ARG A 74 -5.80 -2.31 -10.21
N SER A 75 -4.78 -3.09 -9.89
CA SER A 75 -3.47 -3.03 -10.56
C SER A 75 -3.33 -4.22 -11.53
N GLY A 76 -2.16 -4.35 -12.18
CA GLY A 76 -1.91 -5.45 -13.13
C GLY A 76 -2.09 -6.84 -12.51
N ASN A 77 -1.61 -7.03 -11.28
CA ASN A 77 -1.55 -8.35 -10.63
C ASN A 77 -2.30 -8.43 -9.28
N GLY A 78 -2.99 -7.37 -8.89
CA GLY A 78 -3.57 -7.30 -7.55
C GLY A 78 -4.59 -6.19 -7.38
N PHE A 79 -4.99 -5.99 -6.13
CA PHE A 79 -5.89 -4.95 -5.72
C PHE A 79 -5.25 -4.10 -4.62
N HIS A 80 -5.44 -2.80 -4.71
CA HIS A 80 -5.11 -1.89 -3.63
C HIS A 80 -6.39 -1.38 -2.99
N MET A 81 -6.32 -1.06 -1.71
CA MET A 81 -7.37 -0.37 -0.98
C MET A 81 -6.80 0.85 -0.29
N VAL A 82 -7.59 1.92 -0.28
CA VAL A 82 -7.33 3.13 0.49
C VAL A 82 -8.55 3.42 1.35
N CYS A 83 -8.35 3.51 2.67
CA CYS A 83 -9.32 4.11 3.59
C CYS A 83 -8.74 5.44 4.09
N LEU A 84 -9.54 6.51 4.00
CA LEU A 84 -9.09 7.88 4.25
C LEU A 84 -9.05 8.25 5.74
N ASP A 85 -9.46 7.35 6.63
CA ASP A 85 -9.39 7.53 8.07
C ASP A 85 -7.94 7.75 8.52
N LYS A 86 -7.71 8.83 9.26
CA LYS A 86 -6.42 9.11 9.88
C LYS A 86 -6.29 8.35 11.17
N MET A 87 -5.20 7.59 11.28
CA MET A 87 -4.94 6.70 12.40
C MET A 87 -3.47 6.82 12.83
N PRO A 88 -3.19 6.67 14.14
CA PRO A 88 -1.83 6.43 14.60
C PRO A 88 -1.23 5.20 13.89
N PHE A 89 0.09 5.18 13.71
CA PHE A 89 0.77 4.07 13.04
C PHE A 89 0.43 2.70 13.65
N ALA A 90 0.37 2.61 14.98
CA ALA A 90 0.03 1.38 15.70
C ALA A 90 -1.36 0.84 15.33
N ASP A 91 -2.35 1.72 15.14
CA ASP A 91 -3.70 1.36 14.71
C ASP A 91 -3.69 0.83 13.27
N VAL A 92 -2.95 1.48 12.36
CA VAL A 92 -2.86 1.01 10.97
C VAL A 92 -2.22 -0.38 10.90
N VAL A 93 -1.14 -0.60 11.64
CA VAL A 93 -0.49 -1.91 11.77
C VAL A 93 -1.46 -2.96 12.32
N LYS A 94 -2.25 -2.60 13.35
CA LYS A 94 -3.26 -3.49 13.93
C LYS A 94 -4.29 -3.90 12.88
N VAL A 95 -4.87 -2.94 12.15
CA VAL A 95 -5.84 -3.22 11.08
C VAL A 95 -5.23 -4.13 10.02
N GLN A 96 -4.04 -3.80 9.50
CA GLN A 96 -3.36 -4.62 8.50
C GLN A 96 -3.04 -6.03 9.00
N GLY A 97 -2.73 -6.19 10.28
CA GLY A 97 -2.50 -7.49 10.91
C GLY A 97 -3.70 -8.44 10.84
N HIS A 98 -4.91 -7.89 10.68
CA HIS A 98 -6.17 -8.63 10.54
C HIS A 98 -6.60 -8.83 9.09
N THR A 99 -5.82 -8.35 8.12
CA THR A 99 -6.10 -8.55 6.68
C THR A 99 -5.38 -9.77 6.12
N CYS A 100 -5.90 -10.27 5.00
CA CYS A 100 -5.20 -11.22 4.13
C CYS A 100 -4.18 -10.55 3.19
N CYS A 101 -3.77 -9.31 3.44
CA CYS A 101 -2.83 -8.58 2.59
C CYS A 101 -1.44 -9.22 2.58
N ASP A 102 -0.65 -8.84 1.58
CA ASP A 102 0.72 -9.30 1.42
C ASP A 102 1.54 -9.11 2.70
N TYR A 103 2.27 -10.16 3.08
CA TYR A 103 3.12 -10.16 4.27
C TYR A 103 4.09 -8.96 4.29
N ALA A 104 4.63 -8.59 3.12
CA ALA A 104 5.50 -7.44 2.98
C ALA A 104 4.82 -6.14 3.39
N PHE A 105 3.53 -5.94 3.10
CA PHE A 105 2.79 -4.75 3.54
C PHE A 105 2.63 -4.71 5.06
N ARG A 106 2.42 -5.87 5.70
CA ARG A 106 2.25 -5.96 7.16
C ARG A 106 3.54 -5.72 7.94
N VAL A 107 4.69 -6.14 7.40
CA VAL A 107 5.97 -6.17 8.14
C VAL A 107 6.97 -5.11 7.68
N ALA A 108 6.89 -4.62 6.44
CA ALA A 108 7.91 -3.72 5.90
C ALA A 108 8.04 -2.41 6.68
N LEU A 109 6.96 -1.86 7.24
CA LEU A 109 7.06 -0.60 7.98
C LEU A 109 7.57 -0.77 9.42
N GLN A 110 7.36 -1.95 10.01
CA GLN A 110 7.95 -2.27 11.32
C GLN A 110 9.47 -2.46 11.23
N THR A 111 9.99 -2.80 10.04
CA THR A 111 11.39 -3.13 9.84
C THR A 111 12.21 -1.96 9.29
N PHE A 112 11.56 -0.97 8.67
CA PHE A 112 12.25 0.15 8.02
C PHE A 112 11.54 1.48 8.36
N ASN A 113 12.09 2.23 9.32
CA ASN A 113 11.53 3.50 9.85
C ASN A 113 11.21 4.57 8.79
N GLU A 114 11.86 4.51 7.62
CA GLU A 114 11.68 5.48 6.54
C GLU A 114 10.64 5.04 5.49
N ARG A 115 10.11 3.82 5.60
CA ARG A 115 9.14 3.33 4.62
C ARG A 115 7.74 3.81 5.02
N SER A 116 6.99 4.24 4.01
CA SER A 116 5.55 4.47 4.09
C SER A 116 4.88 3.49 3.12
N TRP A 117 3.60 3.19 3.33
CA TRP A 117 2.83 2.50 2.30
C TRP A 117 2.60 3.47 1.14
N VAL A 118 2.73 3.00 -0.09
CA VAL A 118 2.71 3.87 -1.28
C VAL A 118 1.68 3.39 -2.27
N LEU A 119 0.73 4.26 -2.63
CA LEU A 119 -0.11 4.06 -3.80
C LEU A 119 0.60 4.68 -5.00
N ARG A 120 0.96 3.84 -5.97
CA ARG A 120 1.66 4.27 -7.18
C ARG A 120 0.73 5.02 -8.11
N VAL A 121 1.23 6.10 -8.70
CA VAL A 121 0.46 6.98 -9.59
C VAL A 121 0.93 6.93 -11.04
N VAL A 122 2.08 6.30 -11.28
CA VAL A 122 2.66 6.07 -12.62
C VAL A 122 2.78 4.58 -12.94
N LYS A 123 3.00 4.26 -14.21
CA LYS A 123 3.29 2.88 -14.65
C LYS A 123 4.57 2.35 -13.98
N LYS A 124 4.64 1.04 -13.78
CA LYS A 124 5.81 0.32 -13.23
C LYS A 124 6.23 -0.78 -14.20
N GLY A 125 7.23 -0.50 -15.03
CA GLY A 125 7.54 -1.33 -16.20
C GLY A 125 6.32 -1.39 -17.12
N ASP A 126 5.87 -2.60 -17.44
CA ASP A 126 4.67 -2.82 -18.28
C ASP A 126 3.35 -2.76 -17.49
N ASN A 127 3.41 -2.68 -16.16
CA ASN A 127 2.20 -2.59 -15.34
C ASN A 127 1.64 -1.18 -15.37
N ASN A 128 0.39 -1.06 -15.79
CA ASN A 128 -0.34 0.20 -15.73
C ASN A 128 -0.48 0.69 -14.28
N ALA A 129 -0.66 2.00 -14.12
CA ALA A 129 -1.05 2.57 -12.83
C ALA A 129 -2.37 1.93 -12.35
N PRO A 130 -2.59 1.81 -11.04
CA PRO A 130 -3.86 1.34 -10.48
C PRO A 130 -5.05 2.12 -11.05
N LYS A 131 -6.17 1.44 -11.29
CA LYS A 131 -7.41 2.06 -11.74
C LYS A 131 -8.46 1.92 -10.65
N PHE A 132 -9.20 2.99 -10.37
CA PHE A 132 -10.33 2.91 -9.45
C PHE A 132 -11.41 1.96 -10.01
N ILE A 133 -11.94 1.06 -9.17
CA ILE A 133 -12.97 0.09 -9.56
C ILE A 133 -14.20 0.07 -8.66
N GLY A 134 -14.19 0.82 -7.56
CA GLY A 134 -15.36 0.96 -6.71
C GLY A 134 -15.04 1.20 -5.25
N VAL A 135 -16.11 1.29 -4.46
CA VAL A 135 -16.08 1.58 -3.03
C VAL A 135 -16.80 0.49 -2.26
N ILE A 136 -16.30 0.14 -1.07
CA ILE A 136 -17.06 -0.60 -0.06
C ILE A 136 -17.38 0.39 1.04
N ARG A 137 -18.67 0.54 1.32
CA ARG A 137 -19.15 1.55 2.27
C ARG A 137 -18.88 1.11 3.70
N GLY A 138 -18.43 2.07 4.51
CA GLY A 138 -18.21 1.92 5.93
C GLY A 138 -18.93 3.01 6.72
N SER A 139 -19.01 2.87 8.03
CA SER A 139 -19.69 3.81 8.92
C SER A 139 -18.75 4.52 9.90
N GLY A 140 -17.44 4.45 9.64
CA GLY A 140 -16.42 5.07 10.47
C GLY A 140 -16.63 6.56 10.64
N LYS A 141 -16.24 7.04 11.83
CA LYS A 141 -16.39 8.44 12.26
C LYS A 141 -15.05 9.12 12.54
N ARG A 142 -13.94 8.47 12.20
CA ARG A 142 -12.60 9.03 12.39
C ARG A 142 -12.42 10.26 11.51
N GLU A 143 -11.56 11.17 11.95
CA GLU A 143 -11.07 12.27 11.10
C GLU A 143 -10.40 11.70 9.85
N LYS A 144 -10.67 12.28 8.68
CA LYS A 144 -10.14 11.84 7.39
C LYS A 144 -9.14 12.83 6.82
N SER A 145 -8.24 12.35 5.95
CA SER A 145 -7.27 13.22 5.27
C SER A 145 -7.83 13.85 4.00
N LEU A 146 -8.01 15.18 4.03
CA LEU A 146 -8.50 15.99 2.91
C LEU A 146 -7.52 15.99 1.73
N ALA A 147 -6.21 16.09 2.00
CA ALA A 147 -5.17 16.02 0.97
C ALA A 147 -5.26 14.71 0.14
N HIS A 148 -5.44 13.57 0.81
CA HIS A 148 -5.58 12.27 0.14
C HIS A 148 -6.89 12.18 -0.65
N ALA A 149 -8.01 12.62 -0.09
CA ALA A 149 -9.30 12.66 -0.81
C ALA A 149 -9.21 13.51 -2.08
N THR A 150 -8.66 14.72 -1.95
CA THR A 150 -8.47 15.67 -3.05
C THR A 150 -7.60 15.07 -4.15
N PHE A 151 -6.50 14.41 -3.76
CA PHE A 151 -5.65 13.70 -4.70
C PHE A 151 -6.42 12.59 -5.42
N LEU A 152 -7.11 11.71 -4.68
CA LEU A 152 -7.84 10.58 -5.27
C LEU A 152 -8.95 11.05 -6.22
N ASN A 153 -9.68 12.11 -5.86
CA ASN A 153 -10.67 12.74 -6.73
C ASN A 153 -10.05 13.27 -8.01
N LYS A 154 -8.96 14.03 -7.90
CA LYS A 154 -8.30 14.66 -9.05
C LYS A 154 -7.67 13.64 -10.00
N TYR A 155 -7.00 12.62 -9.46
CA TYR A 155 -6.19 11.69 -10.26
C TYR A 155 -6.94 10.43 -10.69
N TYR A 156 -7.93 9.98 -9.91
CA TYR A 156 -8.64 8.73 -10.18
C TYR A 156 -10.16 8.91 -10.34
N GLY A 157 -10.71 10.11 -10.13
CA GLY A 157 -12.15 10.36 -10.30
C GLY A 157 -13.01 9.60 -9.30
N VAL A 158 -12.52 9.38 -8.07
CA VAL A 158 -13.16 8.51 -7.07
C VAL A 158 -14.53 9.02 -6.61
N GLY A 159 -14.75 10.34 -6.63
CA GLY A 159 -16.02 10.95 -6.22
C GLY A 159 -16.24 10.97 -4.71
N VAL A 160 -15.17 11.17 -3.94
CA VAL A 160 -15.22 11.38 -2.49
C VAL A 160 -15.88 12.73 -2.20
N ASP A 161 -16.96 12.73 -1.43
CA ASP A 161 -17.58 13.96 -0.93
C ASP A 161 -16.79 14.48 0.28
N THR A 162 -16.07 15.59 0.07
CA THR A 162 -15.26 16.24 1.10
C THR A 162 -16.06 17.24 1.95
N ASN A 163 -17.35 17.45 1.64
CA ASN A 163 -18.24 18.26 2.47
C ASN A 163 -18.98 17.42 3.53
N ALA A 164 -18.92 16.08 3.42
CA ALA A 164 -19.58 15.17 4.33
C ALA A 164 -18.59 14.49 5.29
N GLY A 165 -18.86 14.55 6.59
CA GLY A 165 -18.05 13.92 7.64
C GLY A 165 -17.00 14.84 8.26
N VAL A 166 -16.06 14.25 9.00
CA VAL A 166 -14.98 14.99 9.69
C VAL A 166 -13.69 14.88 8.88
N TRP A 167 -13.22 16.01 8.39
CA TRP A 167 -12.00 16.13 7.57
C TRP A 167 -10.97 16.98 8.32
N ASP A 168 -9.69 16.66 8.14
CA ASP A 168 -8.64 17.60 8.50
C ASP A 168 -8.59 18.81 7.54
N THR A 169 -7.78 19.81 7.89
CA THR A 169 -7.61 21.03 7.10
C THR A 169 -6.34 21.01 6.24
N GLU A 170 -5.60 19.89 6.26
CA GLU A 170 -4.31 19.75 5.60
C GLU A 170 -4.49 19.45 4.12
N ASN A 171 -3.79 20.20 3.28
CA ASN A 171 -3.83 20.04 1.82
C ASN A 171 -2.56 19.41 1.24
N ASP A 172 -1.52 19.27 2.06
CA ASP A 172 -0.25 18.72 1.63
C ASP A 172 -0.27 17.18 1.69
N ILE A 173 0.21 16.57 0.61
CA ILE A 173 0.37 15.11 0.49
C ILE A 173 1.81 14.78 0.15
N CYS A 174 2.37 13.81 0.86
CA CYS A 174 3.74 13.38 0.64
C CYS A 174 3.83 12.46 -0.58
N PHE A 175 4.65 12.86 -1.56
CA PHE A 175 5.04 12.05 -2.70
C PHE A 175 6.39 11.40 -2.45
N ILE A 176 6.55 10.18 -2.95
CA ILE A 176 7.83 9.50 -2.95
C ILE A 176 8.19 9.03 -4.35
N LYS A 177 9.45 9.26 -4.72
CA LYS A 177 10.09 8.71 -5.92
C LYS A 177 11.08 7.63 -5.48
N TYR A 178 10.92 6.41 -5.97
CA TYR A 178 11.79 5.30 -5.61
C TYR A 178 12.14 4.43 -6.84
N MET A 179 13.26 3.72 -6.76
CA MET A 179 13.71 2.85 -7.84
C MET A 179 13.14 1.42 -7.69
N THR A 180 12.87 0.76 -8.81
CA THR A 180 12.33 -0.60 -8.89
C THR A 180 13.07 -1.45 -9.92
N SER A 181 13.16 -2.76 -9.66
CA SER A 181 13.83 -3.75 -10.52
C SER A 181 12.99 -4.26 -11.69
N LYS A 182 11.67 -3.98 -11.73
CA LYS A 182 10.83 -4.33 -12.89
C LYS A 182 11.19 -3.44 -14.10
N CYS A 183 11.92 -3.99 -15.07
CA CYS A 183 12.11 -3.42 -16.40
C CYS A 183 10.85 -3.62 -17.27
N LYS A 184 10.69 -2.79 -18.30
CA LYS A 184 9.78 -3.10 -19.42
C LYS A 184 10.32 -4.34 -20.13
N LYS A 185 9.48 -5.34 -20.42
CA LYS A 185 9.81 -6.41 -21.37
C LYS A 185 9.82 -5.80 -22.77
N GLY A 186 10.95 -5.27 -23.23
CA GLY A 186 11.04 -4.78 -24.61
C GLY A 186 12.27 -3.95 -25.01
N GLU A 187 13.11 -3.50 -24.08
CA GLU A 187 14.28 -2.64 -24.43
C GLU A 187 15.61 -3.40 -24.53
N HIS A 188 15.58 -4.73 -24.64
CA HIS A 188 16.72 -5.55 -25.06
C HIS A 188 16.42 -6.21 -26.41
N ASN A 189 16.46 -5.40 -27.46
CA ASN A 189 16.66 -5.81 -28.86
C ASN A 189 16.91 -4.52 -29.65
N GLY A 190 18.18 -4.12 -29.70
CA GLY A 190 18.70 -2.97 -30.43
C GLY A 190 20.21 -2.98 -30.34
#